data_AF-A0A9D8R2Y8-F1
#
_entry.id   AF-A0A9D8R2Y8-F1
#
_cell.length_a   1.000
_cell.length_b   1.000
_cell.length_c   1.000
_cell.angle_alpha   90.00
_cell.angle_beta   90.00
_cell.angle_gamma   90.00
#
_symmetry.space_group_name_H-M   'P 1'
#
loop_
_entity.id
_entity.type
_entity.pdbx_description
1 polymer ?
#
loop_
_entity_poly.entity_id
_entity_poly.type
_entity_poly.pdbx_seq_one_letter_code
_entity_poly.pdbx_strand_id
1 'polypeptide(L)'
;MAKKNLTSSELTQYQDRYSEGAFWKKIKRIASKAGTKVVYYALVLFYTLTDPATPAKYKAVIAGALGYFILPLDMLPDFLPFAGLADDWAALIAAVSYVLSAITRQNKDRARLKLLDWFPGAGQSDLGDLA
;
A
#
# COMPACT_ATOMS: atom_id res chain seq x y z
N MET A 1 -28.26 14.14 18.17
CA MET A 1 -26.96 14.71 17.72
C MET A 1 -27.26 15.92 16.85
N ALA A 2 -26.82 17.12 17.23
CA ALA A 2 -27.07 18.35 16.49
C ALA A 2 -26.17 18.44 15.25
N LYS A 3 -26.77 18.67 14.06
CA LYS A 3 -26.02 19.04 12.86
C LYS A 3 -25.46 20.44 13.09
N LYS A 4 -24.15 20.57 13.26
CA LYS A 4 -23.47 21.87 13.35
C LYS A 4 -23.44 22.47 11.94
N ASN A 5 -24.29 23.47 11.70
CA ASN A 5 -24.30 24.21 10.43
C ASN A 5 -23.10 25.15 10.42
N LEU A 6 -22.24 25.05 9.41
CA LEU A 6 -21.11 25.98 9.24
C LEU A 6 -21.64 27.40 9.06
N THR A 7 -21.06 28.34 9.79
CA THR A 7 -21.39 29.76 9.71
C THR A 7 -20.80 30.39 8.45
N SER A 8 -21.40 31.48 7.96
CA SER A 8 -20.94 32.16 6.74
C SER A 8 -19.49 32.64 6.84
N SER A 9 -19.03 33.04 8.03
CA SER A 9 -17.63 33.44 8.26
C SER A 9 -16.66 32.26 8.21
N GLU A 10 -17.05 31.08 8.71
CA GLU A 10 -16.26 29.85 8.58
C GLU A 10 -16.16 29.42 7.10
N LEU A 11 -17.24 29.56 6.32
CA LEU A 11 -17.25 29.25 4.89
C LEU A 11 -16.34 30.21 4.08
N THR A 12 -16.35 31.50 4.38
CA THR A 12 -15.48 32.50 3.71
C THR A 12 -14.00 32.28 4.06
N GLN A 13 -13.69 31.96 5.32
CA GLN A 13 -12.31 31.64 5.74
C GLN A 13 -11.77 30.35 5.08
N TYR A 14 -12.65 29.38 4.78
CA TYR A 14 -12.30 28.19 3.99
C TYR A 14 -12.06 28.51 2.52
N GLN A 15 -12.86 29.40 1.92
CA GLN A 15 -12.68 29.85 0.54
C GLN A 15 -11.35 30.61 0.35
N ASP A 16 -10.94 31.44 1.31
CA ASP A 16 -9.68 32.20 1.22
C ASP A 16 -8.41 31.32 1.36
N ARG A 17 -8.53 30.15 1.99
CA ARG A 17 -7.42 29.19 2.13
C ARG A 17 -7.44 28.07 1.10
N TYR A 18 -8.57 27.87 0.42
CA TYR A 18 -8.71 26.89 -0.63
C TYR A 18 -8.27 27.51 -1.96
N SER A 19 -7.23 26.92 -2.56
CA SER A 19 -6.96 27.13 -3.98
C SER A 19 -6.96 25.78 -4.67
N GLU A 20 -7.45 25.76 -5.91
CA GLU A 20 -7.41 24.59 -6.76
C GLU A 20 -5.98 24.03 -6.88
N GLY A 21 -4.98 24.91 -7.00
CA GLY A 21 -3.57 24.53 -7.00
C GLY A 21 -3.12 23.82 -5.71
N ALA A 22 -3.56 24.30 -4.54
CA ALA A 22 -3.28 23.64 -3.26
C ALA A 22 -3.96 22.27 -3.16
N PHE A 23 -5.17 22.14 -3.68
CA PHE A 23 -5.90 20.87 -3.75
C PHE A 23 -5.17 19.85 -4.62
N TRP A 24 -4.84 20.18 -5.88
CA TRP A 24 -4.10 19.28 -6.76
C TRP A 24 -2.75 18.89 -6.18
N LYS A 25 -2.03 19.84 -5.55
CA LYS A 25 -0.78 19.57 -4.85
C LYS A 25 -0.95 18.62 -3.66
N LYS A 26 -2.08 18.68 -2.95
CA LYS A 26 -2.42 17.75 -1.86
C LYS A 26 -2.71 16.35 -2.41
N ILE A 27 -3.56 16.24 -3.43
CA ILE A 27 -3.93 14.95 -4.06
C ILE A 27 -2.71 14.26 -4.67
N LYS A 28 -1.91 14.96 -5.47
CA LYS A 28 -0.70 14.39 -6.09
C LYS A 28 0.27 13.83 -5.05
N ARG A 29 0.44 14.54 -3.94
CA ARG A 29 1.28 14.10 -2.83
C ARG A 29 0.71 12.88 -2.10
N ILE A 30 -0.60 12.82 -1.88
CA ILE A 30 -1.25 11.66 -1.27
C ILE A 30 -1.12 10.45 -2.20
N ALA A 31 -1.43 10.60 -3.49
CA ALA A 31 -1.33 9.54 -4.49
C ALA A 31 0.10 9.01 -4.63
N SER A 32 1.09 9.90 -4.69
CA SER A 32 2.51 9.51 -4.73
C SER A 32 2.90 8.72 -3.48
N LYS A 33 2.51 9.17 -2.28
CA LYS A 33 2.81 8.46 -1.03
C LYS A 33 2.13 7.09 -0.96
N ALA A 34 0.85 7.04 -1.32
CA ALA A 34 0.09 5.80 -1.36
C ALA A 34 0.72 4.81 -2.36
N GLY A 35 1.05 5.27 -3.56
CA GLY A 35 1.72 4.47 -4.59
C GLY A 35 3.07 3.92 -4.12
N THR A 36 3.94 4.76 -3.56
CA THR A 36 5.24 4.33 -3.01
C THR A 36 5.06 3.26 -1.93
N LYS A 37 4.07 3.42 -1.04
CA LYS A 37 3.78 2.46 0.02
C LYS A 37 3.29 1.12 -0.53
N VAL A 38 2.35 1.15 -1.49
CA VAL A 38 1.84 -0.04 -2.18
C VAL A 38 2.99 -0.81 -2.84
N VAL A 39 3.83 -0.11 -3.61
CA VAL A 39 4.98 -0.70 -4.28
C VAL A 39 5.97 -1.30 -3.29
N TYR A 40 6.26 -0.60 -2.19
CA TYR A 40 7.18 -1.11 -1.17
C TYR A 40 6.70 -2.43 -0.56
N TYR A 41 5.42 -2.53 -0.19
CA TYR A 41 4.86 -3.74 0.41
C TYR A 41 4.87 -4.91 -0.60
N ALA A 42 4.53 -4.64 -1.88
CA ALA A 42 4.63 -5.63 -2.94
C ALA A 42 6.08 -6.12 -3.13
N LEU A 43 7.07 -5.22 -3.08
CA LEU A 43 8.50 -5.58 -3.17
C LEU A 43 8.99 -6.39 -1.97
N VAL A 44 8.57 -6.04 -0.75
CA VAL A 44 8.90 -6.82 0.47
C VAL A 44 8.36 -8.25 0.34
N LEU A 45 7.10 -8.39 -0.08
CA LEU A 45 6.49 -9.69 -0.33
C LEU A 45 7.24 -10.45 -1.43
N PHE A 46 7.53 -9.82 -2.57
CA PHE A 46 8.27 -10.44 -3.66
C PHE A 46 9.64 -10.95 -3.21
N TYR A 47 10.42 -10.13 -2.51
CA TYR A 47 11.74 -10.57 -2.05
C TYR A 47 11.65 -11.67 -0.99
N THR A 48 10.64 -11.63 -0.12
CA THR A 48 10.35 -12.72 0.84
C THR A 48 9.93 -14.00 0.13
N LEU A 49 9.19 -13.93 -0.97
CA LEU A 49 8.83 -15.09 -1.81
C LEU A 49 10.08 -15.74 -2.44
N THR A 50 11.02 -14.92 -2.92
CA THR A 50 12.25 -15.39 -3.56
C THR A 50 13.31 -15.91 -2.58
N ASP A 51 13.17 -15.62 -1.29
CA ASP A 51 14.10 -16.07 -0.26
C ASP A 51 14.00 -17.62 -0.09
N PRO A 52 15.11 -18.37 -0.26
CA PRO A 52 15.14 -19.81 -0.05
C PRO A 52 14.74 -20.23 1.38
N ALA A 53 14.99 -19.37 2.37
CA ALA A 53 14.66 -19.66 3.77
C ALA A 53 13.16 -19.54 4.08
N THR A 54 12.37 -18.92 3.20
CA THR A 54 10.93 -18.76 3.41
C THR A 54 10.20 -20.10 3.33
N PRO A 55 9.45 -20.50 4.38
CA PRO A 55 8.63 -21.71 4.35
C PRO A 55 7.64 -21.74 3.18
N ALA A 56 7.44 -22.93 2.59
CA ALA A 56 6.55 -23.12 1.43
C ALA A 56 5.13 -22.60 1.67
N LYS A 57 4.59 -22.76 2.88
CA LYS A 57 3.27 -22.22 3.27
C LYS A 57 3.18 -20.69 3.12
N TYR A 58 4.25 -19.97 3.44
CA TYR A 58 4.31 -18.52 3.30
C TYR A 58 4.49 -18.12 1.84
N LYS A 59 5.30 -18.86 1.08
CA LYS A 59 5.43 -18.66 -0.37
C LYS A 59 4.09 -18.78 -1.08
N ALA A 60 3.25 -19.75 -0.71
CA ALA A 60 1.91 -19.91 -1.28
C ALA A 60 1.01 -18.69 -1.00
N VAL A 61 0.97 -18.20 0.24
CA VAL A 61 0.18 -17.01 0.60
C VAL A 61 0.68 -15.76 -0.13
N ILE A 62 2.00 -15.56 -0.17
CA ILE A 62 2.60 -14.41 -0.87
C ILE A 62 2.29 -14.48 -2.36
N ALA A 63 2.44 -15.65 -2.99
CA ALA A 63 2.14 -15.84 -4.40
C ALA A 63 0.65 -15.58 -4.70
N GLY A 64 -0.26 -16.01 -3.83
CA GLY A 64 -1.68 -15.69 -3.93
C GLY A 64 -1.96 -14.20 -3.85
N ALA A 65 -1.37 -13.49 -2.89
CA ALA A 65 -1.57 -12.05 -2.71
C ALA A 65 -0.96 -11.22 -3.86
N LEU A 66 0.25 -11.54 -4.31
CA LEU A 66 0.89 -10.87 -5.46
C LEU A 66 0.20 -11.23 -6.78
N GLY A 67 -0.28 -12.47 -6.91
CA GLY A 67 -1.09 -12.90 -8.04
C GLY A 67 -2.38 -12.08 -8.11
N TYR A 68 -3.13 -11.98 -7.01
CA TYR A 68 -4.32 -11.13 -6.90
C TYR A 68 -4.02 -9.67 -7.30
N PHE A 69 -2.93 -9.11 -6.77
CA PHE A 69 -2.52 -7.72 -7.02
C PHE A 69 -2.20 -7.40 -8.50
N ILE A 70 -1.76 -8.39 -9.29
CA ILE A 70 -1.33 -8.17 -10.69
C ILE A 70 -2.38 -8.68 -11.69
N LEU A 71 -3.17 -9.69 -11.31
CA LEU A 71 -4.16 -10.28 -12.20
C LEU A 71 -5.30 -9.28 -12.49
N PRO A 72 -5.79 -9.20 -13.75
CA PRO A 72 -7.06 -8.54 -14.01
C PRO A 72 -8.15 -9.26 -13.22
N LEU A 73 -8.91 -8.51 -12.41
CA LEU A 73 -9.89 -9.00 -11.42
C LEU A 73 -10.82 -10.12 -11.94
N ASP A 74 -11.09 -10.16 -13.24
CA ASP A 74 -11.98 -11.14 -13.90
C ASP A 74 -11.43 -12.58 -14.01
N MET A 75 -10.21 -12.88 -13.53
CA MET A 75 -9.59 -14.21 -13.65
C MET A 75 -9.69 -15.11 -12.41
N LEU A 76 -10.28 -14.64 -11.31
CA LEU A 76 -10.42 -15.44 -10.10
C LEU A 76 -11.73 -16.23 -10.13
N PRO A 77 -11.69 -17.57 -10.07
CA PRO A 77 -12.92 -18.35 -9.99
C PRO A 77 -13.48 -18.31 -8.56
N ASP A 78 -14.80 -18.46 -8.42
CA ASP A 78 -15.59 -18.31 -7.18
C ASP A 78 -15.19 -19.23 -6.01
N PHE A 79 -14.14 -20.06 -6.12
CA PHE A 79 -13.71 -21.01 -5.10
C PHE A 79 -12.77 -20.42 -4.03
N LEU A 80 -12.42 -19.14 -4.08
CA LEU A 80 -11.66 -18.49 -3.02
C LEU A 80 -12.62 -17.98 -1.93
N PRO A 81 -12.68 -18.58 -0.73
CA PRO A 81 -13.62 -18.22 0.35
C PRO A 81 -13.39 -16.82 0.96
N PHE A 82 -12.64 -15.95 0.29
CA PHE A 82 -12.27 -14.60 0.72
C PHE A 82 -12.33 -13.56 -0.42
N ALA A 83 -12.86 -13.93 -1.60
CA ALA A 83 -12.84 -13.07 -2.80
C ALA A 83 -13.59 -11.73 -2.67
N GLY A 84 -14.40 -11.54 -1.62
CA GLY A 84 -15.15 -10.31 -1.36
C GLY A 84 -14.55 -9.31 -0.37
N LEU A 85 -13.36 -9.55 0.21
CA LEU A 85 -12.86 -8.75 1.35
C LEU A 85 -11.67 -7.81 1.06
N ALA A 86 -11.06 -7.84 -0.12
CA ALA A 86 -9.81 -7.11 -0.36
C ALA A 86 -9.93 -6.05 -1.45
N ASP A 87 -9.98 -4.78 -1.05
CA ASP A 87 -9.28 -3.74 -1.82
C ASP A 87 -7.83 -4.23 -2.01
N ASP A 88 -7.22 -4.12 -3.19
CA ASP A 88 -5.86 -4.65 -3.52
C ASP A 88 -4.80 -4.37 -2.43
N TRP A 89 -4.93 -3.21 -1.78
CA TRP A 89 -4.08 -2.79 -0.68
C TRP A 89 -4.25 -3.62 0.61
N ALA A 90 -5.48 -4.02 0.94
CA ALA A 90 -5.80 -4.86 2.08
C ALA A 90 -5.24 -6.28 1.93
N ALA A 91 -5.26 -6.84 0.71
CA ALA A 91 -4.64 -8.14 0.43
C ALA A 91 -3.13 -8.12 0.73
N LEU A 92 -2.42 -7.09 0.26
CA LEU A 92 -0.99 -6.94 0.53
C LEU A 92 -0.70 -6.79 2.02
N ILE A 93 -1.48 -5.97 2.75
CA ILE A 93 -1.32 -5.80 4.20
C ILE A 93 -1.56 -7.12 4.94
N ALA A 94 -2.62 -7.86 4.59
CA ALA A 94 -2.95 -9.14 5.21
C ALA A 94 -1.83 -10.16 5.00
N ALA A 95 -1.31 -10.25 3.77
CA ALA A 95 -0.20 -11.14 3.44
C ALA A 95 1.06 -10.78 4.24
N VAL A 96 1.45 -9.50 4.27
CA VAL A 96 2.59 -9.02 5.08
C VAL A 96 2.41 -9.41 6.55
N SER A 97 1.23 -9.17 7.10
CA SER A 97 0.93 -9.47 8.51
C SER A 97 1.03 -10.97 8.80
N TYR A 98 0.55 -11.81 7.89
CA TYR A 98 0.60 -13.27 8.01
C TYR A 98 2.02 -13.82 7.94
N VAL A 99 2.88 -13.24 7.10
CA VAL A 99 4.25 -13.71 6.87
C VAL A 99 5.32 -12.89 7.59
N LEU A 100 4.93 -12.00 8.51
CA LEU A 100 5.83 -11.04 9.15
C LEU A 100 7.06 -11.71 9.78
N SER A 101 6.91 -12.90 10.35
CA SER A 101 7.99 -13.68 10.96
C SER A 101 9.03 -14.22 9.96
N ALA A 102 8.69 -14.28 8.67
CA ALA A 102 9.60 -14.67 7.59
C ALA A 102 10.20 -13.47 6.84
N ILE A 103 9.75 -12.24 7.12
CA ILE A 103 10.32 -11.03 6.52
C ILE A 103 11.64 -10.70 7.23
N THR A 104 12.75 -10.86 6.52
CA THR A 104 14.08 -10.56 7.03
C THR A 104 14.49 -9.11 6.76
N ARG A 105 15.50 -8.61 7.48
CA ARG A 105 16.11 -7.29 7.18
C ARG A 105 16.60 -7.22 5.74
N GLN A 106 17.24 -8.29 5.26
CA GLN A 106 17.73 -8.37 3.88
C GLN A 106 16.60 -8.23 2.84
N ASN A 107 15.42 -8.82 3.10
CA ASN A 107 14.25 -8.68 2.21
C ASN A 107 13.78 -7.21 2.16
N LYS A 108 13.73 -6.54 3.32
CA LYS A 108 13.39 -5.11 3.43
C LYS A 108 14.41 -4.21 2.75
N ASP A 109 15.70 -4.49 2.91
CA ASP A 109 16.77 -3.70 2.30
C ASP A 109 16.74 -3.81 0.77
N ARG A 110 16.55 -5.02 0.23
CA ARG A 110 16.38 -5.23 -1.21
C ARG A 110 15.13 -4.51 -1.73
N ALA A 111 14.02 -4.59 -1.02
CA ALA A 111 12.79 -3.88 -1.37
C ALA A 111 13.01 -2.36 -1.40
N ARG A 112 13.70 -1.82 -0.39
CA ARG A 112 14.01 -0.39 -0.29
C ARG A 112 14.94 0.08 -1.40
N LEU A 113 16.00 -0.66 -1.70
CA LEU A 113 16.91 -0.32 -2.80
C LEU A 113 16.18 -0.29 -4.14
N LYS A 114 15.32 -1.27 -4.39
CA LYS A 114 14.55 -1.30 -5.63
C LYS A 114 13.49 -0.20 -5.70
N LEU A 115 12.89 0.15 -4.56
CA LEU A 115 11.97 1.28 -4.47
C LEU A 115 12.66 2.60 -4.79
N LEU A 116 13.86 2.84 -4.25
CA LEU A 116 14.62 4.07 -4.49
C LEU A 116 15.11 4.19 -5.94
N ASP A 117 15.39 3.07 -6.61
CA ASP A 117 15.68 3.02 -8.05
C ASP A 117 14.50 3.56 -8.88
N TRP A 118 13.26 3.21 -8.51
CA TRP A 118 12.05 3.67 -9.20
C TRP A 118 11.53 5.03 -8.74
N PHE A 119 11.72 5.33 -7.45
CA PHE A 119 11.25 6.54 -6.79
C PHE A 119 12.40 7.15 -5.97
N PRO A 120 13.36 7.84 -6.61
CA PRO A 120 14.54 8.39 -5.92
C PRO A 120 14.22 9.36 -4.77
N GLY A 121 13.03 9.97 -4.80
CA GLY A 121 12.53 10.86 -3.75
C GLY A 121 11.75 10.16 -2.62
N ALA A 122 11.65 8.83 -2.61
CA ALA A 122 10.92 8.10 -1.58
C ALA A 122 11.60 8.26 -0.21
N GLY A 123 10.84 8.76 0.76
CA GLY A 123 11.31 8.98 2.13
C GLY A 123 11.02 7.81 3.06
N GLN A 124 11.62 7.83 4.25
CA GLN A 124 11.37 6.82 5.29
C GLN A 124 9.88 6.75 5.69
N SER A 125 9.18 7.89 5.67
CA SER A 125 7.73 7.96 5.93
C SER A 125 6.87 7.19 4.92
N ASP A 126 7.42 6.88 3.75
CA ASP A 126 6.70 6.23 2.67
C ASP A 126 6.82 4.69 2.75
N LEU A 127 7.72 4.19 3.61
CA LEU A 127 7.93 2.76 3.89
C LEU A 127 6.92 2.18 4.91
N GLY A 128 6.19 3.05 5.62
CA GLY A 128 5.20 2.64 6.63
C GLY A 128 5.81 1.90 7.83
N ASP A 129 5.04 1.00 8.43
CA ASP A 129 5.44 0.27 9.64
C ASP A 129 6.50 -0.82 9.38
N LEU A 130 6.81 -1.06 8.10
CA LEU A 130 7.87 -1.95 7.63
C LEU A 130 9.21 -1.23 7.44
N ALA A 131 9.33 0.04 7.84
CA ALA A 131 10.61 0.77 7.79
C ALA A 131 11.74 0.07 8.60
#